data_AF-A0A6L7GGJ0-F1
#
_entry.id   AF-A0A6L7GGJ0-F1
#
_cell.length_a   1.000
_cell.length_b   1.000
_cell.length_c   1.000
_cell.angle_alpha   90.00
_cell.angle_beta   90.00
_cell.angle_gamma   90.00
#
_symmetry.space_group_name_H-M   'P 1'
#
loop_
_entity.id
_entity.type
_entity.pdbx_description
1 polymer ?
#
loop_
_entity_poly.entity_id
_entity_poly.type
_entity_poly.pdbx_seq_one_letter_code
_entity_poly.pdbx_strand_id
1 'polypeptide(L)'
;MTEGDSGFAQYRFGSDGAAPELAWPATPDAGKLAWASVAYSGGGEAQISFARGNTRYIIYSRIIRTNFAAGEPNNPAIEDGVLVQAADGQMSDLRCDVANVAPVNVELAEKYAVKADDLFTISE
;
A
#
# COMPACT_ATOMS: atom_id res chain seq x y z
N MET A 1 -14.70 24.68 -20.19
CA MET A 1 -13.75 24.43 -19.09
C MET A 1 -14.59 24.04 -17.89
N THR A 2 -14.81 22.74 -17.69
CA THR A 2 -15.53 22.20 -16.53
C THR A 2 -14.50 21.85 -15.47
N GLU A 3 -14.73 22.29 -14.23
CA GLU A 3 -13.94 21.99 -13.03
C GLU A 3 -13.44 20.55 -13.03
N GLY A 4 -12.12 20.39 -12.88
CA GLY A 4 -11.49 19.08 -12.74
C GLY A 4 -11.97 18.43 -11.44
N ASP A 5 -12.38 17.17 -11.54
CA ASP A 5 -12.76 16.31 -10.43
C ASP A 5 -11.70 16.38 -9.32
N SER A 6 -12.02 17.09 -8.23
CA SER A 6 -11.10 17.43 -7.13
C SER A 6 -10.96 16.30 -6.11
N GLY A 7 -10.92 15.05 -6.61
CA GLY A 7 -10.76 13.86 -5.79
C GLY A 7 -9.36 13.77 -5.17
N PHE A 8 -9.28 13.19 -3.97
CA PHE A 8 -8.02 12.83 -3.33
C PHE A 8 -8.09 11.38 -2.86
N ALA A 9 -6.94 10.70 -2.80
CA ALA A 9 -6.88 9.36 -2.27
C ALA A 9 -6.92 9.38 -0.73
N GLN A 10 -7.72 8.48 -0.14
CA GLN A 10 -7.84 8.33 1.30
C GLN A 10 -7.74 6.84 1.66
N TYR A 11 -6.88 6.52 2.61
CA TYR A 11 -6.83 5.22 3.27
C TYR A 11 -7.88 5.19 4.38
N ARG A 12 -8.63 4.08 4.48
CA ARG A 12 -9.64 3.86 5.52
C ARG A 12 -9.46 2.50 6.16
N PHE A 13 -9.62 2.44 7.48
CA PHE A 13 -9.67 1.22 8.27
C PHE A 13 -10.84 1.29 9.25
N GLY A 14 -11.51 0.17 9.46
CA GLY A 14 -12.64 0.03 10.37
C GLY A 14 -13.61 -1.06 9.92
N SER A 15 -14.65 -1.26 10.71
CA SER A 15 -15.72 -2.22 10.39
C SER A 15 -16.53 -1.79 9.15
N ASP A 16 -16.92 -2.76 8.33
CA ASP A 16 -17.80 -2.52 7.18
C ASP A 16 -19.14 -1.91 7.62
N GLY A 17 -19.63 -0.93 6.85
CA GLY A 17 -20.84 -0.18 7.14
C GLY A 17 -20.77 0.80 8.33
N ALA A 18 -19.64 0.89 9.05
CA ALA A 18 -19.43 1.84 10.14
C ALA A 18 -18.62 3.07 9.70
N ALA A 19 -18.60 4.11 10.55
CA ALA A 19 -17.62 5.18 10.39
C ALA A 19 -16.20 4.60 10.51
N PRO A 20 -15.25 5.03 9.66
CA PRO A 20 -13.89 4.49 9.70
C PRO A 20 -13.23 4.82 11.05
N GLU A 21 -12.62 3.82 11.67
CA GLU A 21 -11.80 3.95 12.87
C GLU A 21 -10.53 4.77 12.57
N LEU A 22 -10.04 4.68 11.34
CA LEU A 22 -8.96 5.50 10.81
C LEU A 22 -9.30 5.91 9.38
N ALA A 23 -9.17 7.21 9.10
CA ALA A 23 -9.18 7.76 7.75
C ALA A 23 -8.00 8.71 7.58
N TRP A 24 -7.20 8.53 6.53
CA TRP A 24 -6.05 9.40 6.26
C TRP A 24 -5.83 9.65 4.75
N PRO A 25 -5.58 10.90 4.33
CA PRO A 25 -5.75 12.13 5.10
C PRO A 25 -7.25 12.38 5.35
N ALA A 26 -7.64 13.03 6.46
CA ALA A 26 -9.06 13.26 6.76
C ALA A 26 -9.72 14.26 5.78
N THR A 27 -8.95 15.22 5.28
CA THR A 27 -9.31 16.20 4.25
C THR A 27 -8.16 16.33 3.26
N PRO A 28 -8.38 16.88 2.03
CA PRO A 28 -7.31 17.08 1.04
C PRO A 28 -6.11 17.88 1.57
N ASP A 29 -6.33 18.81 2.49
CA ASP A 29 -5.30 19.70 3.03
C ASP A 29 -4.57 19.11 4.26
N ALA A 30 -5.09 18.02 4.86
CA ALA A 30 -4.53 17.43 6.07
C ALA A 30 -3.25 16.60 5.81
N GLY A 31 -2.99 16.24 4.55
CA GLY A 31 -1.83 15.46 4.16
C GLY A 31 -2.03 14.81 2.81
N LYS A 32 -1.06 13.98 2.40
CA LYS A 32 -1.15 13.18 1.17
C LYS A 32 -0.66 11.77 1.45
N LEU A 33 -1.17 10.83 0.66
CA LEU A 33 -0.57 9.50 0.54
C LEU A 33 0.65 9.58 -0.37
N ALA A 34 1.68 8.81 -0.06
CA ALA A 34 2.81 8.58 -0.94
C ALA A 34 2.65 7.22 -1.62
N TRP A 35 3.20 7.09 -2.83
CA TRP A 35 3.08 5.89 -3.65
C TRP A 35 4.44 5.54 -4.27
N ALA A 36 4.76 4.24 -4.30
CA ALA A 36 5.94 3.71 -4.97
C ALA A 36 5.63 2.34 -5.56
N SER A 37 6.30 2.00 -6.65
CA SER A 37 6.29 0.64 -7.18
C SER A 37 7.63 0.27 -7.78
N VAL A 38 7.96 -1.01 -7.73
CA VAL A 38 9.17 -1.55 -8.33
C VAL A 38 8.87 -2.89 -9.00
N ALA A 39 9.48 -3.11 -10.17
CA ALA A 39 9.49 -4.41 -10.82
C ALA A 39 10.83 -5.09 -10.56
N TYR A 40 10.81 -6.40 -10.30
CA TYR A 40 12.02 -7.22 -10.16
C TYR A 40 11.87 -8.54 -10.91
N SER A 41 12.98 -9.23 -11.17
CA SER A 41 12.95 -10.51 -11.88
C SER A 41 12.22 -11.56 -11.03
N GLY A 42 10.99 -11.88 -11.41
CA GLY A 42 10.10 -12.75 -10.64
C GLY A 42 8.88 -12.06 -10.02
N GLY A 43 8.67 -10.76 -10.25
CA GLY A 43 7.44 -10.09 -9.85
C GLY A 43 7.60 -8.59 -9.68
N GLY A 44 6.98 -8.06 -8.64
CA GLY A 44 7.01 -6.63 -8.34
C GLY A 44 6.19 -6.32 -7.10
N GLU A 45 6.35 -5.11 -6.62
CA GLU A 45 5.68 -4.62 -5.43
C GLU A 45 5.17 -3.19 -5.64
N ALA A 46 3.98 -2.95 -5.11
CA ALA A 46 3.21 -1.72 -5.17
C ALA A 46 2.93 -1.29 -3.73
N GLN A 47 3.25 -0.05 -3.35
CA GLN A 47 3.10 0.44 -1.99
C GLN A 47 2.45 1.82 -1.91
N ILE A 48 1.51 1.97 -0.98
CA ILE A 48 1.00 3.26 -0.50
C ILE A 48 1.51 3.50 0.92
N SER A 49 2.08 4.67 1.20
CA SER A 49 2.63 5.01 2.52
C SER A 49 2.09 6.32 3.05
N PHE A 50 1.88 6.37 4.36
CA PHE A 50 1.62 7.61 5.08
C PHE A 50 2.05 7.52 6.55
N ALA A 51 2.17 8.67 7.20
CA ALA A 51 2.41 8.75 8.63
C ALA A 51 1.22 9.43 9.34
N ARG A 52 0.90 8.96 10.54
CA ARG A 52 -0.05 9.61 11.44
C ARG A 52 0.60 9.69 12.83
N GLY A 53 0.94 10.91 13.24
CA GLY A 53 1.79 11.11 14.41
C GLY A 53 3.14 10.43 14.20
N ASN A 54 3.52 9.56 15.13
CA ASN A 54 4.79 8.83 15.09
C ASN A 54 4.66 7.42 14.51
N THR A 55 3.50 7.07 13.93
CA THR A 55 3.27 5.75 13.33
C THR A 55 3.27 5.87 11.81
N ARG A 56 4.06 5.02 11.15
CA ARG A 56 4.06 4.88 9.68
C ARG A 56 3.28 3.63 9.28
N TYR A 57 2.49 3.77 8.23
CA TYR A 57 1.71 2.72 7.61
C TYR A 57 2.18 2.55 6.17
N ILE A 58 2.43 1.32 5.75
CA ILE A 58 2.79 0.97 4.38
C ILE A 58 1.85 -0.15 3.93
N ILE A 59 0.91 0.18 3.06
CA ILE A 59 -0.02 -0.76 2.43
C ILE A 59 0.70 -1.29 1.21
N TYR A 60 0.79 -2.62 1.08
CA TYR A 60 1.50 -3.25 -0.03
C TYR A 60 0.66 -4.29 -0.75
N SER A 61 0.95 -4.44 -2.03
CA SER A 61 0.59 -5.59 -2.86
C SER A 61 1.83 -6.06 -3.59
N ARG A 62 2.18 -7.34 -3.50
CA ARG A 62 3.37 -7.89 -4.13
C ARG A 62 3.14 -9.25 -4.76
N ILE A 63 3.90 -9.49 -5.82
CA ILE A 63 3.99 -10.77 -6.50
C ILE A 63 5.43 -11.25 -6.38
N ILE A 64 5.62 -12.47 -5.91
CA ILE A 64 6.95 -13.07 -5.70
C ILE A 64 6.98 -14.46 -6.32
N ARG A 65 7.83 -14.65 -7.33
CA ARG A 65 8.18 -15.98 -7.85
C ARG A 65 8.74 -16.85 -6.72
N THR A 66 8.15 -18.02 -6.51
CA THR A 66 8.59 -18.96 -5.46
C THR A 66 9.27 -20.22 -6.00
N ASN A 67 9.17 -20.52 -7.31
CA ASN A 67 9.85 -21.66 -7.92
C ASN A 67 10.85 -21.22 -9.01
N PHE A 68 12.07 -21.73 -8.92
CA PHE A 68 13.20 -21.41 -9.81
C PHE A 68 13.74 -22.63 -10.58
N ALA A 69 13.14 -23.81 -10.43
CA ALA A 69 13.58 -25.01 -11.14
C ALA A 69 13.41 -24.87 -12.66
N ALA A 70 14.44 -25.27 -13.41
CA ALA A 70 14.44 -25.19 -14.87
C ALA A 70 13.41 -26.17 -15.45
N GLY A 71 12.58 -25.69 -16.37
CA GLY A 71 11.51 -26.49 -16.98
C GLY A 71 10.22 -26.56 -16.15
N GLU A 72 10.20 -25.99 -14.94
CA GLU A 72 9.03 -25.99 -14.06
C GLU A 72 8.30 -24.63 -14.05
N PRO A 73 7.00 -24.57 -13.73
CA PRO A 73 6.27 -23.32 -13.55
C PRO A 73 6.83 -22.46 -12.40
N ASN A 74 6.75 -21.13 -12.54
CA ASN A 74 7.36 -20.19 -11.59
C ASN A 74 6.64 -20.03 -10.23
N ASN A 75 5.42 -20.57 -10.07
CA ASN A 75 4.62 -20.56 -8.84
C ASN A 75 4.65 -19.20 -8.09
N PRO A 76 4.08 -18.11 -8.62
CA PRO A 76 4.09 -16.84 -7.92
C PRO A 76 3.19 -16.87 -6.67
N ALA A 77 3.69 -16.34 -5.55
CA ALA A 77 2.88 -15.97 -4.40
C ALA A 77 2.40 -14.53 -4.58
N ILE A 78 1.11 -14.30 -4.32
CA ILE A 78 0.49 -12.97 -4.29
C ILE A 78 0.23 -12.66 -2.82
N GLU A 79 0.73 -11.53 -2.36
CA GLU A 79 0.59 -11.11 -0.98
C GLU A 79 0.15 -9.65 -0.90
N ASP A 80 -0.82 -9.41 -0.04
CA ASP A 80 -1.34 -8.09 0.28
C ASP A 80 -1.28 -7.89 1.80
N GLY A 81 -1.04 -6.67 2.25
CA GLY A 81 -0.98 -6.41 3.68
C GLY A 81 -0.69 -4.96 4.04
N VAL A 82 -0.54 -4.74 5.34
CA VAL A 82 -0.17 -3.46 5.92
C VAL A 82 0.98 -3.66 6.89
N LEU A 83 2.11 -3.03 6.60
CA LEU A 83 3.21 -2.88 7.53
C LEU A 83 2.96 -1.65 8.40
N VAL A 84 3.12 -1.81 9.71
CA VAL A 84 2.96 -0.74 10.69
C VAL A 84 4.26 -0.60 11.48
N GLN A 85 4.88 0.57 11.41
CA GLN A 85 6.02 0.96 12.24
C GLN A 85 5.54 1.92 13.32
N ALA A 86 5.61 1.50 14.58
CA ALA A 86 5.34 2.36 15.73
C ALA A 86 6.54 3.26 16.06
N ALA A 87 6.30 4.22 16.96
CA ALA A 87 7.28 5.25 17.33
C ALA A 87 8.57 4.70 17.96
N ASP A 88 8.47 3.58 18.66
CA ASP A 88 9.58 2.87 19.30
C ASP A 88 10.32 1.91 18.35
N GLY A 89 9.96 1.95 17.06
CA GLY A 89 10.48 1.03 16.05
C GLY A 89 9.80 -0.34 16.06
N GLN A 90 8.79 -0.58 16.90
CA GLN A 90 8.06 -1.84 16.88
C GLN A 90 7.38 -2.04 15.53
N MET A 91 7.54 -3.26 15.00
CA MET A 91 7.06 -3.64 13.68
C MET A 91 5.92 -4.64 13.75
N SER A 92 4.90 -4.41 12.93
CA SER A 92 3.80 -5.35 12.69
C SER A 92 3.57 -5.54 11.20
N ASP A 93 3.46 -6.79 10.77
CA ASP A 93 3.05 -7.20 9.43
C ASP A 93 1.64 -7.79 9.51
N LEU A 94 0.66 -6.99 9.08
CA LEU A 94 -0.75 -7.37 9.07
C LEU A 94 -1.12 -7.85 7.67
N ARG A 95 -0.94 -9.15 7.44
CA ARG A 95 -1.24 -9.78 6.15
C ARG A 95 -2.74 -9.96 5.95
N CYS A 96 -3.19 -9.69 4.74
CA CYS A 96 -4.55 -10.00 4.33
C CYS A 96 -4.63 -11.49 3.97
N ASP A 97 -5.23 -12.31 4.83
CA ASP A 97 -5.39 -13.76 4.66
C ASP A 97 -6.82 -14.17 4.24
N VAL A 98 -7.62 -13.18 3.83
CA VAL A 98 -9.01 -13.37 3.40
C VAL A 98 -9.14 -13.52 1.89
N ALA A 99 -10.23 -14.12 1.42
CA ALA A 99 -10.54 -14.19 0.00
C ALA A 99 -10.98 -12.82 -0.54
N ASN A 100 -10.73 -12.56 -1.84
CA ASN A 100 -11.16 -11.37 -2.58
C ASN A 100 -10.56 -10.04 -2.09
N VAL A 101 -9.32 -10.06 -1.62
CA VAL A 101 -8.55 -8.83 -1.37
C VAL A 101 -8.35 -8.10 -2.69
N ALA A 102 -8.72 -6.81 -2.71
CA ALA A 102 -8.38 -5.95 -3.83
C ALA A 102 -6.93 -5.48 -3.66
N PRO A 103 -6.03 -5.73 -4.65
CA PRO A 103 -4.67 -5.23 -4.56
C PRO A 103 -4.65 -3.71 -4.69
N VAL A 104 -3.53 -3.11 -4.35
CA VAL A 104 -3.29 -1.69 -4.56
C VAL A 104 -3.55 -1.34 -6.04
N ASN A 105 -4.48 -0.43 -6.26
CA ASN A 105 -4.79 0.06 -7.59
C ASN A 105 -3.71 1.07 -8.03
N VAL A 106 -2.78 0.59 -8.85
CA VAL A 106 -1.65 1.35 -9.39
C VAL A 106 -2.11 2.62 -10.11
N GLU A 107 -3.13 2.52 -10.97
CA GLU A 107 -3.61 3.67 -11.77
C GLU A 107 -4.14 4.79 -10.87
N LEU A 108 -4.93 4.43 -9.85
CA LEU A 108 -5.44 5.40 -8.89
C LEU A 108 -4.34 5.95 -7.97
N ALA A 109 -3.37 5.13 -7.58
CA ALA A 109 -2.25 5.56 -6.75
C ALA A 109 -1.36 6.56 -7.53
N GLU A 110 -1.01 6.26 -8.78
CA GLU A 110 -0.26 7.17 -9.65
C GLU A 110 -0.98 8.50 -9.88
N LYS A 111 -2.32 8.47 -9.99
CA LYS A 111 -3.12 9.66 -10.23
C LYS A 111 -3.26 10.56 -9.01
N TYR A 112 -3.41 9.99 -7.82
CA TYR A 112 -3.87 10.73 -6.63
C TYR A 112 -2.86 10.77 -5.47
N ALA A 113 -1.81 9.95 -5.46
CA ALA A 113 -0.77 9.95 -4.44
C ALA A 113 0.53 10.62 -4.94
N VAL A 114 1.40 10.97 -3.99
CA VAL A 114 2.71 11.57 -4.29
C VAL A 114 3.68 10.44 -4.63
N LYS A 115 4.18 10.43 -5.87
CA LYS A 115 5.17 9.45 -6.31
C LYS A 115 6.49 9.59 -5.53
N ALA A 116 7.01 8.47 -5.07
CA ALA A 116 8.38 8.28 -4.59
C ALA A 116 9.15 7.39 -5.59
N ASP A 117 10.47 7.53 -5.59
CA ASP A 117 11.34 6.78 -6.51
C ASP A 117 11.61 5.35 -6.01
N ASP A 118 11.69 5.18 -4.69
CA ASP A 118 12.00 3.92 -4.03
C ASP A 118 10.81 3.41 -3.21
N LEU A 119 10.75 2.08 -3.01
CA LEU A 119 9.83 1.49 -2.06
C LEU A 119 10.06 2.07 -0.66
N PHE A 120 8.96 2.26 0.06
CA PHE A 120 9.01 2.60 1.46
C PHE A 120 9.49 1.38 2.22
N THR A 121 10.68 1.49 2.75
CA THR A 121 11.17 0.56 3.74
C THR A 121 10.83 1.08 5.12
N ILE A 122 10.67 0.13 6.01
CA ILE A 122 10.77 0.37 7.43
C ILE A 122 12.25 0.62 7.70
N SER A 123 12.58 1.74 8.34
CA SER A 123 13.96 2.00 8.76
C SER A 123 14.39 0.94 9.77
N GLU A 124 15.56 0.31 9.55
CA GLU A 124 16.26 -0.48 10.57
C GLU A 124 16.66 0.37 11.78
#